data_AF-A0A378VX61-F1
#
_entry.id   AF-A0A378VX61-F1
#
_cell.length_a   1.000
_cell.length_b   1.000
_cell.length_c   1.000
_cell.angle_alpha   90.00
_cell.angle_beta   90.00
_cell.angle_gamma   90.00
#
_symmetry.space_group_name_H-M   'P 1'
#
loop_
_entity.id
_entity.type
_entity.pdbx_description
1 polymer ?
#
loop_
_entity_poly.entity_id
_entity_poly.type
_entity_poly.pdbx_seq_one_letter_code
_entity_poly.pdbx_strand_id
1 'polypeptide(L)'
;MKNLAIFDLDNTLINTDSDHAWPQYLIKKGWLTLPKPKRKTKILPRLPNGCLDIDAFLKLHLAPLARYSKEELAEFHREFMAEYIIPTSRLCSVCWCRATKWQATKPS
;
A
#
# COMPACT_ATOMS: atom_id res chain seq x y z
N MET A 1 -29.50 15.27 3.91
CA MET A 1 -28.61 14.46 4.77
C MET A 1 -27.28 14.26 4.06
N LYS A 2 -26.15 14.27 4.77
CA LYS A 2 -24.83 13.98 4.17
C LYS A 2 -24.53 12.49 4.36
N ASN A 3 -24.26 11.78 3.25
CA ASN A 3 -23.87 10.37 3.29
C ASN A 3 -22.35 10.28 3.35
N LEU A 4 -21.82 9.57 4.34
CA LEU A 4 -20.41 9.26 4.49
C LEU A 4 -20.20 7.77 4.18
N ALA A 5 -19.25 7.47 3.30
CA ALA A 5 -18.80 6.12 3.03
C ALA A 5 -17.28 6.05 3.26
N ILE A 6 -16.84 5.00 3.97
CA ILE A 6 -15.43 4.73 4.24
C ILE A 6 -15.11 3.38 3.58
N PHE A 7 -14.02 3.35 2.82
CA PHE A 7 -13.55 2.15 2.15
C PHE A 7 -12.14 1.84 2.62
N ASP A 8 -11.92 0.59 2.97
CA ASP A 8 -10.58 0.04 3.10
C ASP A 8 -9.90 -0.10 1.73
N LEU A 9 -8.57 -0.14 1.68
CA LEU A 9 -7.81 -0.14 0.43
C LEU A 9 -7.43 -1.57 0.00
N ASP A 10 -6.55 -2.21 0.75
CA ASP A 10 -5.91 -3.47 0.40
C ASP A 10 -6.93 -4.62 0.45
N ASN A 11 -6.88 -5.50 -0.55
CA ASN A 11 -7.85 -6.59 -0.74
C ASN A 11 -9.34 -6.16 -0.84
N THR A 12 -9.62 -4.86 -0.74
CA THR A 12 -10.94 -4.24 -0.86
C THR A 12 -11.06 -3.56 -2.22
N LEU A 13 -10.35 -2.44 -2.43
CA LEU A 13 -10.32 -1.67 -3.68
C LEU A 13 -9.26 -2.18 -4.66
N ILE A 14 -8.14 -2.65 -4.14
CA ILE A 14 -7.05 -3.24 -4.93
C ILE A 14 -6.88 -4.71 -4.59
N ASN A 15 -6.52 -5.54 -5.57
CA ASN A 15 -6.35 -6.99 -5.37
C ASN A 15 -4.92 -7.36 -4.97
N THR A 16 -4.34 -6.57 -4.07
CA THR A 16 -2.99 -6.76 -3.56
C THR A 16 -2.90 -6.21 -2.14
N ASP A 17 -1.81 -6.56 -1.46
CA ASP A 17 -1.37 -5.97 -0.20
C ASP A 17 -0.26 -4.96 -0.52
N SER A 18 -0.59 -3.67 -0.42
CA SER A 18 0.30 -2.56 -0.77
C SER A 18 1.49 -2.44 0.19
N ASP A 19 1.29 -2.74 1.49
CA ASP A 19 2.33 -2.76 2.51
C ASP A 19 3.33 -3.91 2.30
N HIS A 20 2.89 -5.03 1.72
CA HIS A 20 3.81 -6.07 1.26
C HIS A 20 4.53 -5.70 -0.04
N ALA A 21 3.82 -5.09 -1.00
CA ALA A 21 4.35 -4.79 -2.33
C ALA A 21 5.43 -3.70 -2.32
N TRP A 22 5.26 -2.66 -1.51
CA TRP A 22 6.14 -1.50 -1.49
C TRP A 22 7.60 -1.84 -1.10
N PRO A 23 7.89 -2.57 0.00
CA PRO A 23 9.25 -3.00 0.31
C PRO A 23 9.87 -3.87 -0.78
N GLN A 24 9.08 -4.72 -1.47
CA GLN A 24 9.60 -5.54 -2.59
C GLN A 24 10.04 -4.67 -3.76
N TYR A 25 9.27 -3.62 -4.09
CA TYR A 25 9.65 -2.63 -5.09
C TYR A 25 10.96 -1.93 -4.72
N LEU A 26 11.09 -1.45 -3.48
CA LEU A 26 12.32 -0.79 -3.01
C LEU A 26 13.54 -1.71 -3.05
N ILE A 27 13.37 -3.00 -2.73
CA ILE A 27 14.45 -4.01 -2.84
C ILE A 27 14.82 -4.23 -4.31
N LYS A 28 13.82 -4.37 -5.19
CA LYS A 28 14.04 -4.57 -6.65
C LYS A 28 14.82 -3.41 -7.26
N LYS A 29 14.55 -2.17 -6.83
CA LYS A 29 15.28 -0.96 -7.27
C LYS A 29 16.66 -0.81 -6.61
N GLY A 30 17.02 -1.67 -5.66
CA GLY A 30 18.29 -1.63 -4.93
C GLY A 30 18.35 -0.57 -3.81
N TRP A 31 17.23 0.07 -3.51
CA TRP A 31 17.13 1.19 -2.56
C TRP A 31 16.92 0.72 -1.12
N LEU A 32 16.36 -0.47 -0.94
CA LEU A 32 16.33 -1.16 0.35
C LEU A 32 17.29 -2.35 0.29
N THR A 33 18.44 -2.25 0.96
CA THR A 33 19.33 -3.40 1.15
C THR A 33 18.90 -4.18 2.38
N LEU A 34 18.26 -5.32 2.17
CA LEU A 34 18.06 -6.29 3.25
C LEU A 34 19.37 -7.05 3.52
N PRO A 35 19.68 -7.42 4.77
CA PRO A 35 20.72 -8.41 5.03
C PRO A 35 20.34 -9.75 4.34
N LYS A 36 21.19 -10.24 3.42
CA LYS A 36 21.05 -11.54 2.71
C LYS A 36 20.99 -12.73 3.71
N PRO A 37 20.48 -13.92 3.33
CA PRO A 37 19.30 -14.27 2.55
C PRO A 37 18.50 -15.35 3.30
N LYS A 38 17.78 -15.03 4.38
CA LYS A 38 16.82 -15.99 4.96
C LYS A 38 15.54 -15.28 5.34
N ARG A 39 14.52 -15.51 4.51
CA ARG A 39 13.10 -15.18 4.66
C ARG A 39 12.65 -13.88 3.98
N LYS A 40 12.46 -13.98 2.66
CA LYS A 40 11.47 -13.20 1.90
C LYS A 40 10.07 -13.19 2.55
N THR A 41 9.79 -14.09 3.50
CA THR A 41 8.49 -14.28 4.16
C THR A 41 8.37 -13.71 5.57
N LYS A 42 9.42 -13.08 6.14
CA LYS A 42 9.38 -12.50 7.51
C LYS A 42 9.95 -11.09 7.58
N ILE A 43 9.63 -10.26 6.60
CA ILE A 43 10.07 -8.85 6.57
C ILE A 43 9.43 -8.05 7.71
N LEU A 44 8.24 -8.48 8.16
CA LEU A 44 7.50 -7.84 9.24
C LEU A 44 8.02 -8.31 10.61
N PRO A 45 8.56 -7.41 11.46
CA PRO A 45 8.95 -7.74 12.82
C PRO A 45 7.73 -8.17 13.62
N ARG A 46 7.79 -9.37 14.19
CA ARG A 46 6.74 -9.91 15.06
C ARG A 46 7.27 -10.02 16.48
N LEU A 47 6.42 -9.68 17.43
CA LEU A 47 6.62 -9.95 18.84
C LEU A 47 6.58 -11.48 19.10
N PRO A 48 7.15 -11.95 20.22
CA PRO A 48 7.21 -13.38 20.57
C PRO A 48 5.84 -14.08 20.64
N ASN A 49 4.77 -13.31 20.87
CA ASN A 49 3.38 -13.78 20.89
C ASN A 49 2.72 -13.80 19.50
N GLY A 50 3.47 -13.50 18.43
CA GLY A 50 3.00 -13.49 17.05
C GLY A 50 2.35 -12.18 16.59
N CYS A 51 2.21 -11.19 17.48
CA CYS A 51 1.68 -9.86 17.15
C CYS A 51 2.68 -9.04 16.32
N LEU A 52 2.17 -8.18 15.45
CA LEU A 52 3.00 -7.23 14.70
C LEU A 52 3.54 -6.16 15.66
N ASP A 53 4.85 -5.93 15.66
CA ASP A 53 5.43 -4.74 16.28
C ASP A 53 5.19 -3.55 15.35
N ILE A 54 4.19 -2.73 15.67
CA ILE A 54 3.76 -1.61 14.82
C ILE A 54 4.84 -0.53 14.68
N ASP A 55 5.65 -0.30 15.72
CA ASP A 55 6.71 0.71 15.67
C ASP A 55 7.85 0.24 14.78
N ALA A 56 8.25 -1.02 14.91
CA ALA A 56 9.27 -1.60 14.05
C ALA A 56 8.80 -1.72 12.59
N PHE A 57 7.51 -2.01 12.38
CA PHE A 57 6.86 -1.95 11.07
C PHE A 57 6.95 -0.55 10.45
N LEU A 58 6.51 0.49 11.17
CA LEU A 58 6.53 1.87 10.69
C LEU A 58 7.96 2.36 10.42
N LYS A 59 8.91 2.05 11.31
CA LYS A 59 10.33 2.40 11.09
C LYS A 59 10.87 1.84 9.78
N LEU A 60 10.51 0.60 9.44
CA LEU A 60 10.92 -0.01 8.17
C LEU A 60 10.30 0.69 6.96
N HIS A 61 8.99 0.98 7.01
CA HIS A 61 8.25 1.55 5.88
C HIS A 61 8.52 3.05 5.67
N LEU A 62 8.79 3.78 6.76
CA LEU A 62 9.02 5.23 6.74
C LEU A 62 10.50 5.60 6.57
N ALA A 63 11.44 4.67 6.81
CA ALA A 63 12.87 4.93 6.63
C ALA A 63 13.25 5.52 5.26
N PRO A 64 12.66 5.10 4.12
CA PRO A 64 12.93 5.74 2.83
C PRO A 64 12.56 7.23 2.78
N LEU A 65 11.50 7.64 3.48
CA LEU A 65 11.04 9.04 3.48
C LEU A 65 12.07 10.01 4.08
N ALA A 66 12.96 9.51 4.93
CA ALA A 66 14.05 10.29 5.53
C ALA A 66 15.35 10.25 4.73
N ARG A 67 15.46 9.37 3.72
CA ARG A 67 16.72 9.11 2.99
C ARG A 67 16.75 9.70 1.59
N TYR A 68 15.60 9.97 1.01
CA TYR A 68 15.45 10.44 -0.37
C TYR A 68 14.78 11.80 -0.41
N SER A 69 15.12 12.59 -1.43
CA SER A 69 14.44 13.85 -1.73
C SER A 69 12.96 13.62 -2.06
N LYS A 70 12.15 14.68 -1.97
CA LYS A 70 10.72 14.59 -2.32
C LYS A 70 10.53 14.23 -3.79
N GLU A 71 11.42 14.71 -4.65
CA GLU A 71 11.42 14.50 -6.09
C GLU A 71 11.70 13.03 -6.42
N GLU A 72 12.69 12.43 -5.77
CA GLU A 72 12.98 11.00 -5.87
C GLU A 72 11.78 10.17 -5.37
N LEU A 73 11.25 10.47 -4.18
CA LEU A 73 10.09 9.77 -3.64
C LEU A 73 8.86 9.88 -4.56
N ALA A 74 8.65 11.02 -5.21
CA ALA A 74 7.56 11.20 -6.16
C ALA A 74 7.75 10.34 -7.42
N GLU A 75 8.97 10.20 -7.93
CA GLU A 75 9.27 9.28 -9.03
C GLU A 75 9.02 7.83 -8.61
N PHE A 76 9.47 7.46 -7.41
CA PHE A 76 9.32 6.09 -6.89
C PHE A 76 7.85 5.72 -6.75
N HIS A 77 7.05 6.66 -6.23
CA HIS A 77 5.62 6.51 -6.14
C HIS A 77 4.96 6.38 -7.52
N ARG A 78 5.37 7.18 -8.52
CA ARG A 78 4.84 7.07 -9.89
C ARG A 78 5.08 5.69 -10.49
N GLU A 79 6.32 5.21 -10.44
CA GLU A 79 6.70 3.90 -10.95
C GLU A 79 5.95 2.78 -10.22
N PHE A 80 5.92 2.83 -8.89
CA PHE A 80 5.20 1.83 -8.08
C PHE A 80 3.72 1.78 -8.40
N MET A 81 3.07 2.94 -8.54
CA MET A 81 1.66 3.01 -8.93
C MET A 81 1.41 2.35 -10.28
N ALA A 82 2.25 2.62 -11.28
CA ALA A 82 2.12 2.09 -12.63
C ALA A 82 2.36 0.56 -12.69
N GLU A 83 3.39 0.06 -12.02
CA GLU A 83 3.80 -1.34 -12.11
C GLU A 83 3.08 -2.27 -11.14
N TYR A 84 2.74 -1.80 -9.93
CA TYR A 84 2.27 -2.67 -8.83
C TYR A 84 0.81 -2.42 -8.44
N ILE A 85 0.32 -1.18 -8.50
CA ILE A 85 -1.02 -0.84 -7.98
C ILE A 85 -2.07 -0.83 -9.08
N ILE A 86 -1.91 0.00 -10.11
CA ILE A 86 -2.90 0.17 -11.18
C ILE A 86 -3.31 -1.16 -11.83
N PRO A 87 -2.39 -2.10 -12.14
CA PRO A 87 -2.75 -3.39 -12.74
C PRO A 87 -3.61 -4.28 -11.84
N THR A 88 -3.60 -4.04 -10.53
CA THR A 88 -4.35 -4.83 -9.53
C THR A 88 -5.68 -4.20 -9.14
N SER A 89 -5.98 -3.00 -9.66
CA SER A 89 -7.23 -2.31 -9.37
C SER A 89 -8.45 -3.13 -9.81
N ARG A 90 -9.41 -3.33 -8.90
CA ARG A 90 -10.61 -4.10 -9.22
C ARG A 90 -11.56 -3.24 -10.05
N LEU A 91 -11.91 -3.66 -11.27
CA LEU A 91 -12.94 -3.02 -12.09
C LEU A 91 -14.27 -2.83 -11.32
N CYS A 92 -14.67 -3.83 -10.53
CA CYS A 92 -15.88 -3.74 -9.71
C CYS A 92 -15.77 -2.71 -8.59
N SER A 93 -14.57 -2.47 -8.02
CA SER A 93 -14.39 -1.49 -6.95
C SER A 93 -14.51 -0.04 -7.45
N VAL A 94 -14.03 0.25 -8.66
CA VAL A 94 -14.18 1.56 -9.30
C VAL A 94 -15.64 1.79 -9.66
N CYS A 95 -16.31 0.78 -10.22
CA CYS A 95 -17.75 0.83 -10.47
C CYS A 95 -18.55 0.99 -9.19
N TRP A 96 -18.17 0.35 -8.09
CA TRP A 96 -18.87 0.43 -6.80
C TRP A 96 -18.63 1.74 -6.06
N CYS A 97 -17.41 2.29 -6.06
CA CYS A 97 -17.13 3.64 -5.57
C CYS A 97 -17.88 4.71 -6.40
N ARG A 98 -18.00 4.51 -7.71
CA ARG A 98 -18.83 5.37 -8.57
C ARG A 98 -20.33 5.17 -8.33
N ALA A 99 -20.78 3.94 -8.08
CA ALA A 99 -22.19 3.62 -7.82
C ALA A 99 -22.65 4.13 -6.44
N THR A 100 -21.78 4.15 -5.43
CA THR A 100 -22.10 4.78 -4.13
C THR A 100 -22.17 6.30 -4.23
N LYS A 101 -21.38 6.94 -5.11
CA LYS A 101 -21.64 8.32 -5.52
C LYS A 101 -23.03 8.46 -6.19
N TRP A 102 -23.43 7.53 -7.06
CA TRP A 102 -24.73 7.55 -7.74
C TRP A 102 -25.92 7.34 -6.79
N GLN A 103 -25.81 6.46 -5.80
CA GLN A 103 -26.86 6.24 -4.81
C GLN A 103 -27.01 7.41 -3.83
N ALA A 104 -25.92 8.17 -3.57
CA ALA A 104 -25.97 9.37 -2.74
C ALA A 104 -26.59 10.60 -3.45
N THR A 105 -26.81 10.54 -4.77
CA THR A 105 -27.35 11.66 -5.57
C THR A 105 -28.75 11.42 -6.13
N LYS A 106 -29.44 10.33 -5.78
CA LYS A 106 -30.84 10.16 -6.19
C LYS A 106 -31.75 11.12 -5.38
N PRO A 107 -32.51 12.01 -6.03
CA PRO A 107 -33.61 12.69 -5.35
C PRO A 107 -34.69 11.66 -4.97
N SER A 108 -35.33 11.88 -3.82
CA SER A 108 -36.51 11.13 -3.35
C SER A 108 -37.68 11.24 -4.31
#